data_AF-A0A961UJQ7-F1
#
_entry.id   AF-A0A961UJQ7-F1
#
_cell.length_a   1.000
_cell.length_b   1.000
_cell.length_c   1.000
_cell.angle_alpha   90.00
_cell.angle_beta   90.00
_cell.angle_gamma   90.00
#
_symmetry.space_group_name_H-M   'P 1'
#
loop_
_entity.id
_entity.type
_entity.pdbx_description
1 polymer ?
#
loop_
_entity_poly.entity_id
_entity_poly.type
_entity_poly.pdbx_seq_one_letter_code
_entity_poly.pdbx_strand_id
1 'polypeptide(L)'
;MSAEETRNKGLSRRTMLTASAATAALVGTAAGGAMIPALGPNKALAQGAGHFNLEPGELDPYYGFWSSGQTGELRILGFPSMRELMRVPVFNRCSATGWGQTNESLKVLTDGLLPETKDFLAARGMKTYDNGDLHHPHMSFTEGTYDGRYLFMNDKA
;
A
#
# COMPACT_ATOMS: atom_id res chain seq x y z
N MET A 1 36.38 33.14 32.36
CA MET A 1 36.44 31.74 32.82
C MET A 1 35.09 31.44 33.44
N SER A 2 34.24 30.49 33.06
CA SER A 2 34.20 29.40 32.07
C SER A 2 32.71 29.15 31.77
N ALA A 3 32.40 28.63 30.57
CA ALA A 3 31.05 28.43 30.03
C ALA A 3 30.29 27.25 30.67
N GLU A 4 29.91 27.35 31.94
CA GLU A 4 29.15 26.30 32.63
C GLU A 4 27.96 26.84 33.45
N GLU A 5 27.34 27.91 32.97
CA GLU A 5 26.02 28.33 33.43
C GLU A 5 24.94 27.34 32.96
N THR A 6 24.03 26.99 33.87
CA THR A 6 22.72 26.35 33.65
C THR A 6 22.68 24.85 33.31
N ARG A 7 22.71 24.00 34.34
CA ARG A 7 21.98 22.71 34.26
C ARG A 7 21.32 22.38 35.59
N ASN A 8 20.09 22.86 35.75
CA ASN A 8 19.16 22.38 36.76
C ASN A 8 19.13 20.85 36.73
N LYS A 9 19.55 20.22 37.84
CA LYS A 9 19.39 18.77 38.07
C LYS A 9 17.92 18.47 38.35
N GLY A 10 17.09 18.57 37.31
CA GLY A 10 15.74 18.03 37.32
C GLY A 10 15.79 16.51 37.39
N LEU A 11 14.80 15.93 38.07
CA LEU A 11 14.58 14.48 38.15
C LEU A 11 14.68 13.86 36.76
N SER A 12 15.70 13.02 36.55
CA SER A 12 15.88 12.31 35.29
C SER A 12 14.78 11.25 35.13
N ARG A 13 14.30 11.07 33.89
CA ARG A 13 13.37 9.99 33.53
C ARG A 13 13.86 8.62 34.00
N ARG A 14 15.20 8.44 34.04
CA ARG A 14 15.84 7.24 34.55
C ARG A 14 15.62 7.06 36.06
N THR A 15 15.68 8.14 36.84
CA THR A 15 15.42 8.15 38.29
C THR A 15 13.95 7.82 38.60
N MET A 16 13.02 8.35 37.81
CA MET A 16 11.59 8.02 37.90
C MET A 16 11.31 6.53 37.63
N LEU A 17 11.92 5.96 36.59
CA LEU A 17 11.76 4.55 36.22
C LEU A 17 12.44 3.59 37.20
N THR A 18 13.54 3.97 37.83
CA THR A 18 14.18 3.15 38.87
C THR A 18 13.47 3.25 40.21
N ALA A 19 12.88 4.40 40.54
CA ALA A 19 12.13 4.59 41.78
C ALA A 19 10.83 3.77 41.79
N SER A 20 10.10 3.70 40.67
CA SER A 20 8.88 2.90 40.58
C SER A 20 9.12 1.39 40.71
N ALA A 21 10.26 0.89 40.22
CA ALA A 21 10.65 -0.51 40.37
C ALA A 21 11.00 -0.88 41.83
N ALA A 22 11.64 0.04 42.56
CA ALA A 22 12.02 -0.19 43.96
C ALA A 22 10.81 -0.15 44.91
N THR A 23 9.85 0.76 44.67
CA THR A 23 8.64 0.88 45.51
C THR A 23 7.69 -0.32 45.32
N ALA A 24 7.59 -0.88 44.11
CA ALA A 24 6.76 -2.06 43.85
C ALA A 24 7.29 -3.33 44.56
N ALA A 25 8.60 -3.46 44.72
CA ALA A 25 9.22 -4.60 45.40
C ALA A 25 9.03 -4.57 46.93
N LEU A 26 8.99 -3.38 47.54
CA LEU A 26 8.90 -3.22 49.00
C LEU A 26 7.47 -3.34 49.55
N VAL A 27 6.45 -2.99 48.77
CA VAL A 27 5.04 -3.11 49.20
C VAL A 27 4.56 -4.57 49.14
N GLY A 28 5.17 -5.42 48.29
CA GLY A 28 4.77 -6.81 48.11
C GLY A 28 5.12 -7.78 49.26
N THR A 29 5.96 -7.38 50.22
CA THR A 29 6.46 -8.29 51.26
C THR A 29 5.86 -8.09 52.66
N ALA A 30 5.05 -7.04 52.90
CA ALA A 30 4.61 -6.70 54.25
C ALA A 30 3.09 -6.82 54.53
N ALA A 31 2.23 -6.94 53.52
CA ALA A 31 0.80 -7.13 53.74
C ALA A 31 0.15 -7.94 52.62
N GLY A 32 -0.22 -9.19 52.93
CA GLY A 32 -1.24 -9.97 52.24
C GLY A 32 -1.06 -10.16 50.72
N GLY A 33 -0.59 -11.35 50.32
CA GLY A 33 -0.43 -11.77 48.92
C GLY A 33 -1.73 -11.96 48.12
N ALA A 34 -2.70 -11.05 48.21
CA ALA A 34 -3.87 -11.02 47.35
C ALA A 34 -4.17 -9.56 47.02
N MET A 35 -4.52 -9.29 45.75
CA MET A 35 -5.00 -8.00 45.21
C MET A 35 -3.95 -7.07 44.57
N ILE A 36 -3.15 -7.57 43.62
CA ILE A 36 -2.73 -6.75 42.46
C ILE A 36 -3.30 -7.43 41.20
N PRO A 37 -4.38 -6.90 40.58
CA PRO A 37 -4.79 -7.40 39.28
C PRO A 37 -3.72 -6.99 38.26
N ALA A 38 -3.03 -8.00 37.73
CA ALA A 38 -2.41 -8.04 36.40
C ALA A 38 -2.17 -6.67 35.71
N LEU A 39 -1.12 -5.95 36.13
CA LEU A 39 -0.49 -4.89 35.33
C LEU A 39 0.80 -5.39 34.65
N GLY A 40 0.96 -6.71 34.51
CA GLY A 40 2.01 -7.26 33.66
C GLY A 40 1.82 -6.73 32.22
N PRO A 41 2.90 -6.41 31.50
CA PRO A 41 2.77 -5.97 30.12
C PRO A 41 1.91 -6.99 29.39
N ASN A 42 0.79 -6.54 28.82
CA ASN A 42 0.04 -7.35 27.87
C ASN A 42 1.07 -7.80 26.84
N LYS A 43 1.44 -9.09 26.87
CA LYS A 43 2.26 -9.66 25.81
C LYS A 43 1.48 -9.36 24.55
N ALA A 44 2.03 -8.51 23.69
CA ALA A 44 1.51 -8.36 22.35
C ALA A 44 1.36 -9.79 21.83
N LEU A 45 0.12 -10.20 21.56
CA LEU A 45 -0.11 -11.46 20.89
C LEU A 45 0.66 -11.33 19.58
N ALA A 46 1.78 -12.03 19.47
CA ALA A 46 2.43 -12.21 18.18
C ALA A 46 1.36 -12.87 17.32
N GLN A 47 0.75 -12.08 16.43
CA GLN A 47 -0.17 -12.58 15.43
C GLN A 47 0.63 -13.67 14.72
N GLY A 48 0.18 -14.93 14.84
CA GLY A 48 0.90 -16.08 14.31
C GLY A 48 1.35 -15.80 12.88
N ALA A 49 2.52 -16.28 12.49
CA ALA A 49 3.07 -16.06 11.15
C ALA A 49 1.96 -16.32 10.12
N GLY A 50 1.58 -15.29 9.36
CA GLY A 50 0.51 -15.39 8.37
C GLY A 50 0.81 -16.51 7.38
N HIS A 51 -0.23 -17.19 6.91
CA HIS A 51 -0.08 -18.19 5.86
C HIS A 51 0.13 -17.47 4.52
N PHE A 52 1.38 -17.19 4.18
CA PHE A 52 1.76 -16.43 2.99
C PHE A 52 2.07 -17.33 1.78
N ASN A 53 2.43 -18.59 2.01
CA ASN A 53 2.72 -19.56 0.97
C ASN A 53 1.49 -20.43 0.75
N LEU A 54 0.72 -20.11 -0.30
CA LEU A 54 -0.45 -20.89 -0.67
C LEU A 54 -0.04 -22.07 -1.55
N GLU A 55 -0.53 -23.26 -1.19
CA GLU A 55 -0.23 -24.49 -1.91
C GLU A 55 -0.98 -24.56 -3.26
N PRO A 56 -0.54 -25.41 -4.20
CA PRO A 56 -1.28 -25.63 -5.45
C PRO A 56 -2.73 -26.05 -5.18
N GLY A 57 -3.69 -25.32 -5.75
CA GLY A 57 -5.12 -25.52 -5.54
C GLY A 57 -5.75 -24.60 -4.50
N GLU A 58 -4.94 -23.93 -3.67
CA GLU A 58 -5.42 -22.89 -2.76
C GLU A 58 -5.56 -21.54 -3.47
N LEU A 59 -6.61 -20.80 -3.09
CA LEU A 59 -6.92 -19.48 -3.63
C LEU A 59 -6.46 -18.38 -2.69
N ASP A 60 -6.00 -17.28 -3.27
CA ASP A 60 -5.79 -16.05 -2.52
C ASP A 60 -7.14 -15.48 -2.05
N PRO A 61 -7.26 -15.08 -0.77
CA PRO A 61 -8.49 -14.49 -0.24
C PRO A 61 -8.79 -13.08 -0.77
N TYR A 62 -7.79 -12.36 -1.30
CA TYR A 62 -7.97 -10.99 -1.77
C TYR A 62 -7.32 -10.76 -3.14
N TYR A 63 -7.93 -9.86 -3.91
CA TYR A 63 -7.34 -9.28 -5.11
C TYR A 63 -6.57 -8.01 -4.77
N GLY A 64 -5.35 -7.93 -5.28
CA GLY A 64 -4.53 -6.73 -5.32
C GLY A 64 -4.59 -6.07 -6.69
N PHE A 65 -4.87 -4.77 -6.74
CA PHE A 65 -4.83 -3.98 -7.99
C PHE A 65 -3.63 -3.04 -7.95
N TRP A 66 -2.62 -3.34 -8.75
CA TRP A 66 -1.33 -2.68 -8.73
C TRP A 66 -1.17 -1.69 -9.87
N SER A 67 -0.56 -0.56 -9.54
CA SER A 67 0.02 0.33 -10.53
C SER A 67 1.27 -0.29 -11.14
N SER A 68 1.73 0.26 -12.26
CA SER A 68 2.95 -0.20 -12.93
C SER A 68 3.88 0.93 -13.36
N GLY A 69 3.58 2.18 -12.97
CA GLY A 69 4.32 3.36 -13.35
C GLY A 69 4.43 3.46 -14.86
N GLN A 70 5.63 3.75 -15.33
CA GLN A 70 5.98 3.89 -16.74
C GLN A 70 5.79 2.62 -17.59
N THR A 71 5.40 1.48 -16.99
CA THR A 71 4.96 0.33 -17.78
C THR A 71 3.58 0.57 -18.40
N GLY A 72 2.74 1.41 -17.80
CA GLY A 72 1.46 1.83 -18.38
C GLY A 72 0.35 0.76 -18.39
N GLU A 73 0.45 -0.28 -17.56
CA GLU A 73 -0.56 -1.36 -17.44
C GLU A 73 -1.13 -1.47 -16.01
N LEU A 74 -2.31 -2.07 -15.85
CA LEU A 74 -2.84 -2.46 -14.54
C LEU A 74 -2.45 -3.93 -14.28
N ARG A 75 -2.00 -4.24 -13.05
CA ARG A 75 -1.69 -5.61 -12.64
C ARG A 75 -2.67 -6.12 -11.60
N ILE A 76 -3.09 -7.36 -11.74
CA ILE A 76 -3.96 -8.05 -10.76
C ILE A 76 -3.11 -9.09 -10.05
N LEU A 77 -3.02 -9.00 -8.73
CA LEU A 77 -2.26 -9.90 -7.87
C LEU A 77 -3.19 -10.66 -6.93
N GLY A 78 -2.75 -11.84 -6.49
CA GLY A 78 -3.32 -12.52 -5.33
C GLY A 78 -2.62 -12.06 -4.06
N PHE A 79 -3.39 -11.78 -3.00
CA PHE A 79 -2.85 -11.51 -1.67
C PHE A 79 -3.38 -12.55 -0.66
N PRO A 80 -2.50 -13.20 0.14
CA PRO A 80 -1.14 -12.77 0.43
C PRO A 80 -0.01 -13.48 -0.34
N SER A 81 -0.30 -14.33 -1.34
CA SER A 81 0.74 -15.05 -2.07
C SER A 81 1.66 -14.16 -2.92
N MET A 82 1.22 -12.93 -3.22
CA MET A 82 1.91 -11.95 -4.05
C MET A 82 2.17 -12.39 -5.49
N ARG A 83 1.46 -13.42 -5.97
CA ARG A 83 1.53 -13.89 -7.35
C ARG A 83 0.81 -12.92 -8.28
N GLU A 84 1.42 -12.56 -9.41
CA GLU A 84 0.76 -11.82 -10.48
C GLU A 84 -0.16 -12.76 -11.27
N LEU A 85 -1.46 -12.48 -11.22
CA LEU A 85 -2.50 -13.31 -11.84
C LEU A 85 -2.80 -12.85 -13.27
N MET A 86 -2.75 -11.54 -13.52
CA MET A 86 -3.09 -10.96 -14.82
C MET A 86 -2.46 -9.59 -15.03
N ARG A 87 -2.25 -9.24 -16.30
CA ARG A 87 -1.95 -7.88 -16.77
C ARG A 87 -3.08 -7.40 -17.65
N VAL A 88 -3.62 -6.21 -17.36
CA VAL A 88 -4.63 -5.55 -18.16
C VAL A 88 -3.95 -4.36 -18.86
N PRO A 89 -3.83 -4.38 -20.19
CA PRO A 89 -3.17 -3.29 -20.91
C PRO A 89 -4.04 -2.04 -20.90
N VAL A 90 -3.41 -0.88 -20.68
CA VAL A 90 -4.11 0.41 -20.55
C VAL A 90 -3.48 1.44 -21.48
N PHE A 91 -2.28 1.92 -21.15
CA PHE A 91 -1.56 2.92 -21.95
C PHE A 91 -0.39 2.33 -22.74
N ASN A 92 -0.01 1.08 -22.46
CA ASN A 92 1.03 0.37 -23.18
C ASN A 92 0.53 -0.31 -24.47
N ARG A 93 1.39 -0.42 -25.48
CA ARG A 93 1.14 -1.31 -26.64
C ARG A 93 1.33 -2.77 -26.23
N CYS A 94 0.24 -3.55 -26.13
CA CYS A 94 0.31 -4.95 -25.70
C CYS A 94 0.51 -5.93 -26.86
N SER A 95 1.72 -6.49 -26.98
CA SER A 95 2.04 -7.47 -28.03
C SER A 95 1.12 -8.69 -28.04
N ALA A 96 0.78 -9.24 -26.87
CA ALA A 96 0.00 -10.47 -26.75
C ALA A 96 -1.48 -10.30 -27.16
N THR A 97 -2.16 -9.27 -26.65
CA THR A 97 -3.62 -9.09 -26.85
C THR A 97 -3.96 -8.20 -28.04
N GLY A 98 -2.97 -7.50 -28.62
CA GLY A 98 -3.20 -6.54 -29.70
C GLY A 98 -3.72 -5.17 -29.25
N TRP A 99 -3.82 -4.91 -27.94
CA TRP A 99 -4.23 -3.60 -27.41
C TRP A 99 -3.30 -2.48 -27.91
N GLY A 100 -3.88 -1.45 -28.53
CA GLY A 100 -3.16 -0.40 -29.26
C GLY A 100 -3.03 -0.65 -30.77
N GLN A 101 -3.64 -1.71 -31.30
CA GLN A 101 -3.69 -2.01 -32.74
C GLN A 101 -5.07 -2.47 -33.22
N THR A 102 -5.81 -3.24 -32.42
CA THR A 102 -7.16 -3.67 -32.79
C THR A 102 -8.09 -2.47 -32.97
N ASN A 103 -9.09 -2.58 -33.86
CA ASN A 103 -10.01 -1.49 -34.12
C ASN A 103 -10.77 -1.07 -32.85
N GLU A 104 -11.10 -2.04 -32.01
CA GLU A 104 -11.81 -1.85 -30.75
C GLU A 104 -10.95 -1.09 -29.74
N SER A 105 -9.66 -1.44 -29.60
CA SER A 105 -8.76 -0.71 -28.69
C SER A 105 -8.41 0.68 -29.22
N LEU A 106 -8.18 0.83 -30.53
CA LEU A 106 -7.94 2.14 -31.14
C LEU A 106 -9.15 3.06 -30.99
N LYS A 107 -10.37 2.53 -31.09
CA LYS A 107 -11.58 3.32 -30.83
C LYS A 107 -11.57 3.89 -29.41
N VAL A 108 -11.21 3.09 -28.40
CA VAL A 108 -11.13 3.56 -27.00
C VAL A 108 -9.98 4.56 -26.82
N LEU A 109 -8.79 4.24 -27.32
CA LEU A 109 -7.56 5.04 -27.14
C LEU A 109 -7.53 6.35 -27.94
N THR A 110 -8.45 6.53 -28.88
CA THR A 110 -8.56 7.77 -29.68
C THR A 110 -9.84 8.55 -29.41
N ASP A 111 -10.71 8.02 -28.55
CA ASP A 111 -11.92 8.72 -28.14
C ASP A 111 -11.56 9.96 -27.33
N GLY A 112 -12.25 11.07 -27.61
CA GLY A 112 -12.00 12.35 -26.93
C GLY A 112 -10.65 13.02 -27.19
N LEU A 113 -9.76 12.48 -28.04
CA LEU A 113 -8.50 13.16 -28.38
C LEU A 113 -8.77 14.51 -29.05
N LEU A 114 -8.09 15.55 -28.55
CA LEU A 114 -8.15 16.90 -29.11
C LEU A 114 -7.52 16.96 -30.52
N PRO A 115 -7.97 17.86 -31.40
CA PRO A 115 -7.40 18.02 -32.73
C PRO A 115 -5.88 18.16 -32.74
N GLU A 116 -5.33 18.96 -31.81
CA GLU A 116 -3.90 19.23 -31.69
C GLU A 116 -3.11 17.96 -31.35
N THR A 117 -3.70 17.07 -30.53
CA THR A 117 -3.09 15.77 -30.19
C THR A 117 -3.09 14.83 -31.40
N LYS A 118 -4.17 14.83 -32.19
CA LYS A 118 -4.24 14.03 -33.41
C LYS A 118 -3.19 14.46 -34.43
N ASP A 119 -3.02 15.77 -34.61
CA ASP A 119 -2.01 16.33 -35.52
C ASP A 119 -0.59 16.00 -35.03
N PHE A 120 -0.32 16.13 -33.72
CA PHE A 120 0.95 15.75 -33.12
C PHE A 120 1.29 14.26 -33.33
N LEU A 121 0.32 13.37 -33.13
CA LEU A 121 0.49 11.94 -33.34
C LEU A 121 0.69 11.62 -34.83
N ALA A 122 -0.11 12.22 -35.71
CA ALA A 122 -0.01 12.02 -37.16
C ALA A 122 1.37 12.47 -37.71
N ALA A 123 1.89 13.60 -37.23
CA ALA A 123 3.24 14.07 -37.58
C ALA A 123 4.34 13.08 -37.18
N ARG A 124 4.09 12.22 -36.19
CA ARG A 124 4.98 11.13 -35.73
C ARG A 124 4.65 9.78 -36.37
N GLY A 125 3.69 9.72 -37.30
CA GLY A 125 3.23 8.48 -37.91
C GLY A 125 2.45 7.56 -36.96
N MET A 126 1.92 8.12 -35.87
CA MET A 126 1.20 7.39 -34.81
C MET A 126 -0.31 7.65 -34.90
N LYS A 127 -1.11 6.66 -34.49
CA LYS A 127 -2.58 6.81 -34.35
C LYS A 127 -3.02 7.14 -32.93
N THR A 128 -2.25 6.67 -31.96
CA THR A 128 -2.44 6.87 -30.52
C THR A 128 -1.08 6.76 -29.83
N TYR A 129 -1.00 7.08 -28.55
CA TYR A 129 0.19 6.88 -27.73
C TYR A 129 0.45 5.38 -27.51
N ASP A 130 1.73 5.01 -27.38
CA ASP A 130 2.19 3.64 -27.15
C ASP A 130 2.88 3.44 -25.80
N ASN A 131 2.85 4.49 -24.96
CA ASN A 131 3.43 4.57 -23.64
C ASN A 131 2.49 5.31 -22.67
N GLY A 132 2.70 5.11 -21.38
CA GLY A 132 2.04 5.86 -20.32
C GLY A 132 2.71 5.62 -18.97
N ASP A 133 2.30 6.39 -17.96
CA ASP A 133 2.83 6.37 -16.60
C ASP A 133 1.68 6.28 -15.58
N LEU A 134 1.30 5.05 -15.23
CA LEU A 134 0.12 4.73 -14.43
C LEU A 134 0.47 4.60 -12.94
N HIS A 135 -0.01 5.54 -12.11
CA HIS A 135 0.36 5.63 -10.68
C HIS A 135 -0.73 5.16 -9.71
N HIS A 136 -1.99 5.53 -9.92
CA HIS A 136 -3.02 5.43 -8.88
C HIS A 136 -4.28 4.66 -9.32
N PRO A 137 -4.27 3.31 -9.32
CA PRO A 137 -5.48 2.52 -9.51
C PRO A 137 -6.34 2.52 -8.25
N HIS A 138 -7.60 2.96 -8.35
CA HIS A 138 -8.57 2.95 -7.27
C HIS A 138 -9.93 2.42 -7.73
N MET A 139 -10.56 1.60 -6.88
CA MET A 139 -11.87 1.02 -7.16
C MET A 139 -13.00 2.00 -6.85
N SER A 140 -14.10 1.89 -7.60
CA SER A 140 -15.33 2.65 -7.37
C SER A 140 -15.97 2.34 -6.01
N PHE A 141 -16.69 3.33 -5.48
CA PHE A 141 -17.38 3.26 -4.19
C PHE A 141 -18.88 3.47 -4.35
N THR A 142 -19.64 2.80 -3.48
CA THR A 142 -21.05 3.08 -3.18
C THR A 142 -21.19 3.08 -1.66
N GLU A 143 -21.78 4.14 -1.09
CA GLU A 143 -21.95 4.29 0.38
C GLU A 143 -20.65 4.07 1.19
N GLY A 144 -19.52 4.55 0.67
CA GLY A 144 -18.23 4.49 1.38
C GLY A 144 -17.53 3.12 1.38
N THR A 145 -18.05 2.12 0.67
CA THR A 145 -17.38 0.82 0.46
C THR A 145 -17.15 0.53 -1.01
N TYR A 146 -16.09 -0.23 -1.32
CA TYR A 146 -15.84 -0.73 -2.67
C TYR A 146 -17.02 -1.52 -3.22
N ASP A 147 -17.43 -1.20 -4.45
CA ASP A 147 -18.61 -1.82 -5.07
C ASP A 147 -18.27 -2.78 -6.23
N GLY A 148 -17.00 -2.91 -6.59
CA GLY A 148 -16.52 -3.87 -7.59
C GLY A 148 -16.90 -3.55 -9.04
N ARG A 149 -17.36 -2.33 -9.34
CA ARG A 149 -17.83 -1.97 -10.70
C ARG A 149 -16.71 -1.49 -11.62
N TYR A 150 -15.85 -0.58 -11.14
CA TYR A 150 -14.82 0.06 -11.96
C TYR A 150 -13.50 0.22 -11.20
N LEU A 151 -12.41 0.34 -11.97
CA LEU A 151 -11.11 0.81 -11.52
C LEU A 151 -10.77 2.08 -12.30
N PHE A 152 -10.42 3.14 -11.58
CA PHE A 152 -9.95 4.40 -12.14
C PHE A 152 -8.44 4.51 -11.97
N MET A 153 -7.75 5.07 -12.96
CA MET A 153 -6.31 5.22 -12.95
C MET A 153 -5.89 6.43 -13.81
N ASN A 154 -4.77 7.05 -13.44
CA ASN A 154 -4.21 8.19 -14.18
C ASN A 154 -3.15 7.74 -15.18
N ASP A 155 -2.88 8.62 -16.15
CA ASP A 155 -1.64 8.65 -16.93
C ASP A 155 -0.91 9.95 -16.60
N LYS A 156 0.41 9.89 -16.36
CA LYS A 156 1.26 11.05 -16.06
C LYS A 156 2.22 11.40 -17.20
N ALA A 157 2.36 10.53 -18.20
CA ALA A 157 3.38 10.65 -19.24
C ALA A 157 3.30 11.96 -20.05
#